data_AF-A0A8F1MAI0-F1
#
_entry.id   AF-A0A8F1MAI0-F1
#
_cell.length_a   1.000
_cell.length_b   1.000
_cell.length_c   1.000
_cell.angle_alpha   90.00
_cell.angle_beta   90.00
_cell.angle_gamma   90.00
#
_symmetry.space_group_name_H-M   'P 1'
#
loop_
_entity.id
_entity.type
_entity.pdbx_description
1 polymer ?
#
loop_
_entity_poly.entity_id
_entity_poly.type
_entity_poly.pdbx_seq_one_letter_code
_entity_poly.pdbx_strand_id
1 'polypeptide(L)'
;MPEQVDAPIVPGSKIMRVRDVLNPETGELQRSLMTLKVEGQAKLVSDEYEFAVDDGNAARQMLTALGWQEVVTVDKVRLESKTEDYTICIDEVAGLGLFIELEVLTEDSADVKNIQQQMCNFLKNLDIDGKLCHIFSDASLRNLLSSRLFGVYLTLL
;
A
#
# COMPACT_ATOMS: atom_id res chain seq x y z
N MET A 1 5.33 -12.70 9.77
CA MET A 1 5.72 -13.84 10.62
C MET A 1 4.66 -14.93 10.50
N PRO A 2 5.00 -16.22 10.73
CA PRO A 2 4.04 -17.33 10.60
C PRO A 2 2.79 -17.12 11.45
N GLU A 3 2.92 -16.52 12.63
CA GLU A 3 1.79 -16.23 13.52
C GLU A 3 0.80 -15.17 13.00
N GLN A 4 1.17 -14.39 11.97
CA GLN A 4 0.34 -13.31 11.42
C GLN A 4 -0.35 -13.65 10.08
N VAL A 5 -0.03 -14.80 9.46
CA VAL A 5 -0.43 -15.11 8.07
C VAL A 5 -1.96 -15.12 7.85
N ASP A 6 -2.71 -15.49 8.88
CA ASP A 6 -4.18 -15.51 8.86
C ASP A 6 -4.80 -14.69 10.01
N ALA A 7 -3.97 -13.93 10.74
CA ALA A 7 -4.44 -13.09 11.83
C ALA A 7 -5.00 -11.76 11.28
N PRO A 8 -6.04 -11.19 11.92
CA PRO A 8 -6.48 -9.84 11.59
C PRO A 8 -5.34 -8.83 11.73
N ILE A 9 -5.23 -7.92 10.77
CA ILE A 9 -4.31 -6.79 10.85
C ILE A 9 -4.85 -5.81 11.90
N VAL A 10 -4.09 -5.65 12.97
CA VAL A 10 -4.38 -4.79 14.14
C VAL A 10 -3.22 -3.82 14.40
N PRO A 11 -3.39 -2.74 15.17
CA PRO A 11 -2.29 -1.86 15.54
C PRO A 11 -1.06 -2.62 16.05
N GLY A 12 0.11 -2.26 15.54
CA GLY A 12 1.38 -2.94 15.77
C GLY A 12 1.66 -4.14 14.86
N SER A 13 0.72 -4.53 14.00
CA SER A 13 0.96 -5.57 12.98
C SER A 13 2.05 -5.12 12.02
N LYS A 14 2.94 -6.06 11.72
CA LYS A 14 4.07 -5.84 10.79
C LYS A 14 3.79 -6.53 9.46
N ILE A 15 4.04 -5.80 8.38
CA ILE A 15 3.93 -6.28 7.01
C ILE A 15 5.28 -6.03 6.34
N MET A 16 5.87 -7.09 5.78
CA MET A 16 7.09 -6.99 4.98
C MET A 16 6.72 -7.09 3.52
N ARG A 17 7.31 -6.20 2.72
CA ARG A 17 7.14 -6.16 1.27
C ARG A 17 8.51 -6.09 0.60
N VAL A 18 8.69 -6.90 -0.43
CA VAL A 18 9.74 -6.69 -1.43
C VAL A 18 9.06 -6.30 -2.71
N ARG A 19 9.47 -5.17 -3.29
CA ARG A 19 8.87 -4.59 -4.48
C ARG A 19 9.94 -4.41 -5.55
N ASP A 20 9.71 -5.02 -6.70
CA ASP A 20 10.50 -4.79 -7.90
C ASP A 20 9.79 -3.73 -8.76
N VAL A 21 10.52 -2.69 -9.15
CA VAL A 21 10.00 -1.62 -10.00
C VAL A 21 10.57 -1.82 -11.40
N LEU A 22 9.68 -2.10 -12.35
CA LEU A 22 10.02 -2.33 -13.74
C LEU A 22 9.75 -1.09 -14.59
N ASN A 23 10.52 -0.88 -15.64
CA ASN A 23 10.20 0.07 -16.69
C ASN A 23 8.93 -0.41 -17.43
N PRO A 24 7.85 0.39 -17.51
CA PRO A 24 6.61 -0.05 -18.12
C PRO A 24 6.69 -0.26 -19.63
N GLU A 25 7.63 0.40 -20.32
CA GLU A 25 7.82 0.26 -21.77
C GLU A 25 8.72 -0.93 -22.13
N THR A 26 9.81 -1.14 -21.38
CA THR A 26 10.82 -2.15 -21.69
C THR A 26 10.68 -3.44 -20.88
N GLY A 27 10.00 -3.39 -19.74
CA GLY A 27 9.92 -4.49 -18.77
C GLY A 27 11.20 -4.71 -17.95
N GLU A 28 12.23 -3.89 -18.14
CA GLU A 28 13.50 -4.03 -17.45
C GLU A 28 13.39 -3.62 -15.97
N LEU A 29 14.05 -4.38 -15.10
CA LEU A 29 14.15 -4.05 -13.68
C LEU A 29 14.95 -2.76 -13.49
N GLN A 30 14.32 -1.75 -12.88
CA GLN A 30 14.97 -0.48 -12.56
C GLN A 30 15.54 -0.48 -11.14
N ARG A 31 14.80 -1.03 -10.18
CA ARG A 31 15.23 -1.12 -8.77
C ARG A 31 14.39 -2.12 -8.00
N SER A 32 14.95 -2.62 -6.91
CA SER A 32 14.24 -3.39 -5.90
C SER A 32 14.20 -2.61 -4.58
N LEU A 33 13.07 -2.67 -3.89
CA LEU A 33 12.83 -1.99 -2.62
C LEU A 33 12.39 -3.00 -1.58
N MET A 34 12.82 -2.80 -0.34
CA MET A 34 12.35 -3.54 0.82
C MET A 34 11.65 -2.57 1.78
N THR A 35 10.46 -2.95 2.22
CA THR A 35 9.62 -2.13 3.10
C THR A 35 9.18 -2.94 4.31
N LEU A 36 9.33 -2.37 5.50
CA LEU A 36 8.60 -2.77 6.70
C LEU A 36 7.50 -1.72 6.95
N LYS A 37 6.25 -2.15 6.95
CA LYS A 37 5.09 -1.34 7.36
C LYS A 37 4.63 -1.81 8.73
N VAL A 38 4.45 -0.87 9.66
CA VAL A 38 3.92 -1.12 11.01
C VAL A 38 2.61 -0.38 11.16
N GLU A 39 1.53 -1.11 11.37
CA GLU A 39 0.20 -0.50 11.48
C GLU A 39 0.08 0.38 12.73
N GLY A 40 -0.36 1.61 12.54
CA GLY A 40 -0.57 2.59 13.58
C GLY A 40 -1.82 2.33 14.41
N GLN A 41 -2.07 3.20 15.40
CA GLN A 41 -3.24 3.08 16.28
C GLN A 41 -4.55 3.43 15.56
N ALA A 42 -4.49 4.38 14.63
CA ALA A 42 -5.62 4.75 13.80
C ALA A 42 -5.62 3.97 12.49
N LYS A 43 -6.81 3.65 11.97
CA LYS A 43 -6.96 3.00 10.67
C LYS A 43 -6.28 3.85 9.60
N LEU A 44 -5.63 3.18 8.64
CA LEU A 44 -4.97 3.81 7.50
C LEU A 44 -3.75 4.66 7.87
N VAL A 45 -3.25 4.54 9.10
CA VAL A 45 -2.00 5.16 9.54
C VAL A 45 -0.97 4.06 9.73
N SER A 46 0.25 4.26 9.23
CA SER A 46 1.32 3.28 9.41
C SER A 46 2.70 3.91 9.33
N ASP A 47 3.61 3.46 10.19
CA ASP A 47 5.03 3.77 10.05
C ASP A 47 5.61 2.91 8.93
N GLU A 48 6.30 3.53 7.98
CA GLU A 48 6.94 2.83 6.87
C GLU A 48 8.46 3.04 6.86
N TYR A 49 9.20 1.93 6.83
CA TYR A 49 10.65 1.91 6.71
C TYR A 49 11.00 1.29 5.36
N GLU A 50 11.34 2.13 4.39
CA GLU A 50 11.66 1.71 3.02
C GLU A 50 13.10 2.05 2.64
N PHE A 51 13.76 1.12 1.96
CA PHE A 51 15.09 1.33 1.40
C PHE A 51 15.31 0.48 0.14
N ALA A 52 16.28 0.91 -0.67
CA ALA A 52 16.70 0.17 -1.86
C ALA A 52 17.55 -1.04 -1.47
N VAL A 53 17.35 -2.13 -2.22
CA VAL A 53 18.16 -3.34 -2.15
C VAL A 53 18.72 -3.65 -3.53
N ASP A 54 19.94 -4.17 -3.59
CA ASP A 54 20.61 -4.46 -4.85
C ASP A 54 19.98 -5.69 -5.56
N ASP A 55 19.42 -6.63 -4.80
CA ASP A 55 18.79 -7.84 -5.31
C ASP A 55 17.51 -8.19 -4.52
N GLY A 56 16.35 -7.97 -5.16
CA GLY A 56 15.05 -8.31 -4.57
C GLY A 56 14.85 -9.81 -4.33
N ASN A 57 15.46 -10.70 -5.12
CA ASN A 57 15.40 -12.14 -4.90
C ASN A 57 16.17 -12.55 -3.65
N ALA A 58 17.37 -11.99 -3.45
CA ALA A 58 18.12 -12.20 -2.22
C ALA A 58 17.35 -11.70 -0.98
N ALA A 59 16.69 -10.54 -1.08
CA ALA A 59 15.85 -10.02 0.00
C ALA A 59 14.67 -10.96 0.32
N ARG A 60 13.99 -11.51 -0.69
CA ARG A 60 12.91 -12.51 -0.52
C ARG A 60 13.42 -13.78 0.16
N GLN A 61 14.55 -14.33 -0.29
CA GLN A 61 15.15 -15.53 0.32
C GLN A 61 15.54 -15.30 1.79
N MET A 62 16.08 -14.12 2.10
CA MET A 62 16.40 -13.73 3.48
C MET A 62 15.14 -13.68 4.34
N LEU A 63 14.05 -13.08 3.86
CA LEU A 63 12.77 -13.06 4.57
C LEU A 63 12.25 -14.47 4.84
N THR A 64 12.29 -15.36 3.85
CA THR A 64 11.92 -16.77 4.01
C THR A 64 12.77 -17.47 5.07
N ALA A 65 14.10 -17.25 5.06
CA ALA A 65 15.01 -17.81 6.05
C ALA A 65 14.75 -17.29 7.47
N LEU A 66 14.27 -16.05 7.60
CA LEU A 66 13.83 -15.45 8.87
C LEU A 66 12.43 -15.92 9.32
N GLY A 67 11.79 -16.81 8.55
CA GLY A 67 10.48 -17.36 8.87
C GLY A 67 9.30 -16.52 8.34
N TRP A 68 9.53 -15.49 7.53
CA TRP A 68 8.43 -14.82 6.84
C TRP A 68 7.85 -15.73 5.76
N GLN A 69 6.53 -15.69 5.62
CA GLN A 69 5.81 -16.41 4.58
C GLN A 69 5.24 -15.39 3.60
N GLU A 70 5.41 -15.67 2.32
CA GLU A 70 4.78 -14.89 1.27
C GLU A 70 3.27 -15.09 1.34
N VAL A 71 2.55 -13.98 1.48
CA VAL A 71 1.08 -14.01 1.62
C VAL A 71 0.37 -13.65 0.31
N VAL A 72 0.93 -12.72 -0.47
CA VAL A 72 0.34 -12.25 -1.72
C VAL A 72 1.42 -11.65 -2.61
N THR A 73 1.27 -11.81 -3.91
CA THR A 73 2.01 -11.09 -4.95
C THR A 73 1.03 -10.17 -5.68
N VAL A 74 1.42 -8.93 -5.95
CA VAL A 74 0.57 -7.93 -6.59
C VAL A 74 1.32 -7.30 -7.75
N ASP A 75 0.83 -7.52 -8.96
CA ASP A 75 1.30 -6.83 -10.14
C ASP A 75 0.39 -5.64 -10.44
N LYS A 76 0.99 -4.45 -10.58
CA LYS A 76 0.24 -3.24 -10.90
C LYS A 76 1.06 -2.24 -11.71
N VAL A 77 0.35 -1.46 -12.53
CA VAL A 77 0.89 -0.27 -13.19
C VAL A 77 0.44 0.95 -12.38
N ARG A 78 1.39 1.75 -11.89
CA ARG A 78 1.13 2.94 -11.08
C ARG A 78 1.46 4.20 -11.87
N LEU A 79 0.50 5.12 -11.95
CA LEU A 79 0.75 6.52 -12.27
C LEU A 79 0.74 7.32 -10.97
N GLU A 80 1.86 7.92 -10.62
CA GLU A 80 2.04 8.71 -9.39
C GLU A 80 2.18 10.20 -9.73
N SER A 81 1.50 11.06 -8.98
CA SER A 81 1.64 12.51 -9.04
C SER A 81 1.74 13.09 -7.64
N LYS A 82 2.64 14.04 -7.44
CA LYS A 82 2.80 14.75 -6.16
C LYS A 82 2.31 16.17 -6.27
N THR A 83 1.53 16.58 -5.27
CA THR A 83 1.11 17.96 -5.03
C THR A 83 1.84 18.48 -3.79
N GLU A 84 1.56 19.73 -3.38
CA GLU A 84 2.08 20.27 -2.13
C GLU A 84 1.58 19.48 -0.91
N ASP A 85 0.32 19.04 -0.95
CA ASP A 85 -0.37 18.44 0.20
C ASP A 85 -0.46 16.90 0.13
N TYR A 86 -0.47 16.33 -1.08
CA TYR A 86 -0.80 14.93 -1.31
C TYR A 86 0.10 14.26 -2.35
N THR A 87 0.35 12.96 -2.16
CA THR A 87 0.73 12.05 -3.25
C THR A 87 -0.52 11.33 -3.73
N ILE A 88 -0.79 11.39 -5.03
CA ILE A 88 -1.95 10.74 -5.68
C ILE A 88 -1.41 9.62 -6.56
N CYS A 89 -1.89 8.40 -6.34
CA CYS A 89 -1.53 7.25 -7.16
C CYS A 89 -2.77 6.70 -7.85
N ILE A 90 -2.69 6.44 -9.16
CA ILE A 90 -3.68 5.68 -9.92
C ILE A 90 -3.05 4.34 -10.26
N ASP A 91 -3.64 3.27 -9.75
CA ASP A 91 -3.12 1.91 -9.86
C ASP A 91 -4.05 1.05 -10.72
N GLU A 92 -3.53 0.51 -11.82
CA GLU A 92 -4.16 -0.61 -12.51
C GLU A 92 -3.58 -1.91 -11.96
N VAL A 93 -4.35 -2.60 -11.12
CA VAL A 93 -3.94 -3.85 -10.47
C VAL A 93 -4.41 -5.04 -11.29
N ALA A 94 -3.47 -5.90 -11.67
CA ALA A 94 -3.73 -7.08 -12.48
C ALA A 94 -4.80 -7.96 -11.84
N GLY A 95 -5.87 -8.24 -12.58
CA GLY A 95 -6.99 -9.08 -12.13
C GLY A 95 -8.02 -8.39 -11.22
N LEU A 96 -7.74 -7.19 -10.69
CA LEU A 96 -8.65 -6.48 -9.78
C LEU A 96 -9.28 -5.22 -10.39
N GLY A 97 -8.54 -4.47 -11.21
CA GLY A 97 -9.03 -3.26 -11.87
C GLY A 97 -8.29 -1.99 -11.45
N LEU A 98 -8.96 -0.84 -11.59
CA LEU A 98 -8.40 0.47 -11.33
C LEU A 98 -8.65 0.94 -9.89
N PHE A 99 -7.63 1.52 -9.28
CA PHE A 99 -7.67 2.08 -7.95
C PHE A 99 -7.08 3.48 -7.92
N ILE A 100 -7.54 4.31 -6.99
CA ILE A 100 -6.89 5.58 -6.65
C ILE A 100 -6.52 5.59 -5.17
N GLU A 101 -5.29 6.00 -4.89
CA GLU A 101 -4.74 6.19 -3.56
C GLU A 101 -4.39 7.65 -3.35
N LEU A 102 -4.72 8.16 -2.16
CA LEU A 102 -4.24 9.45 -1.69
C LEU A 102 -3.36 9.21 -0.45
N GLU A 103 -2.11 9.64 -0.52
CA GLU A 103 -1.10 9.50 0.51
C GLU A 103 -0.73 10.88 1.09
N VAL A 104 -0.63 10.98 2.42
CA VAL A 104 -0.11 12.16 3.12
C VAL A 104 0.96 11.70 4.11
N LEU A 105 2.12 12.37 4.09
CA LEU A 105 3.16 12.20 5.09
C LEU A 105 2.94 13.21 6.22
N THR A 106 2.93 12.76 7.47
CA THR A 106 2.66 13.61 8.63
C THR A 106 3.67 13.42 9.75
N GLU A 107 3.73 14.39 10.66
CA GLU A 107 4.44 14.21 11.93
C GLU A 107 3.54 13.48 12.94
N ASP A 108 4.13 12.74 13.89
CA ASP A 108 3.44 11.95 14.92
C ASP A 108 2.35 12.69 15.73
N SER A 109 2.42 14.03 15.77
CA SER A 109 1.50 14.89 16.52
C SER A 109 0.27 15.35 15.73
N ALA A 110 0.16 14.96 14.46
CA ALA A 110 -0.89 15.43 13.56
C ALA A 110 -2.30 14.96 13.97
N ASP A 111 -3.31 15.79 13.71
CA ASP A 111 -4.72 15.41 13.88
C ASP A 111 -5.16 14.51 12.72
N VAL A 112 -4.91 13.21 12.88
CA VAL A 112 -5.25 12.14 11.93
C VAL A 112 -6.70 12.24 11.46
N LYS A 113 -7.66 12.54 12.36
CA LYS A 113 -9.08 12.58 12.00
C LYS A 113 -9.37 13.74 11.06
N ASN A 114 -8.79 14.91 11.35
CA ASN A 114 -8.93 16.08 10.51
C ASN A 114 -8.32 15.84 9.12
N ILE A 115 -7.13 15.24 9.04
CA ILE A 115 -6.46 14.95 7.78
C ILE A 115 -7.29 13.96 6.95
N GLN A 116 -7.76 12.87 7.55
CA GLN A 116 -8.64 11.91 6.86
C GLN A 116 -9.92 12.57 6.33
N GLN A 117 -10.49 13.52 7.07
CA GLN A 117 -11.65 14.28 6.62
C GLN A 117 -11.32 15.20 5.44
N GLN A 118 -10.15 15.86 5.45
CA GLN A 118 -9.67 16.70 4.36
C GLN A 118 -9.44 15.88 3.09
N MET A 119 -8.78 14.73 3.22
CA MET A 119 -8.58 13.76 2.14
C MET A 119 -9.90 13.31 1.50
N CYS A 120 -10.90 12.97 2.33
CA CYS A 120 -12.24 12.61 1.84
C CYS A 120 -12.90 13.76 1.07
N ASN A 121 -12.77 14.99 1.56
CA ASN A 121 -13.34 16.16 0.89
C ASN A 121 -12.63 16.46 -0.43
N PHE A 122 -11.32 16.28 -0.49
CA PHE A 122 -10.54 16.42 -1.73
C PHE A 122 -11.04 15.46 -2.82
N LEU A 123 -11.22 14.17 -2.49
CA LEU A 123 -11.73 13.18 -3.44
C LEU A 123 -13.16 13.51 -3.91
N LYS A 124 -14.04 13.95 -3.01
CA LYS A 124 -15.39 14.39 -3.38
C LYS A 124 -15.39 15.58 -4.34
N ASN A 125 -14.46 16.53 -4.16
CA ASN A 125 -14.34 17.67 -5.05
C ASN A 125 -13.88 17.29 -6.46
N LEU A 126 -13.25 16.12 -6.62
CA LEU A 126 -12.87 15.56 -7.91
C LEU A 126 -13.98 14.71 -8.56
N ASP A 127 -15.18 14.71 -7.98
CA ASP A 127 -16.33 13.86 -8.39
C ASP A 127 -16.00 12.35 -8.33
N ILE A 128 -15.04 11.98 -7.46
CA ILE A 128 -14.66 10.60 -7.23
C ILE A 128 -15.52 10.06 -6.09
N ASP A 129 -16.74 9.67 -6.44
CA ASP A 129 -17.67 8.94 -5.57
C ASP A 129 -17.29 7.44 -5.53
N GLY A 130 -16.13 7.15 -4.94
CA GLY A 130 -15.77 5.79 -4.58
C GLY A 130 -16.66 5.29 -3.44
N LYS A 131 -16.94 3.98 -3.40
CA LYS A 131 -17.28 3.36 -2.11
C LYS A 131 -16.08 3.64 -1.20
N LEU A 132 -16.20 4.63 -0.32
CA LEU A 132 -15.23 4.99 0.70
C LEU A 132 -15.17 3.80 1.67
N CYS A 133 -14.49 2.74 1.24
CA CYS A 133 -14.53 1.45 1.86
C CYS A 133 -13.27 1.32 2.70
N HIS A 134 -13.48 1.49 3.99
CA HIS A 134 -12.75 0.81 5.05
C HIS A 134 -11.90 -0.37 4.51
N ILE A 135 -10.59 -0.20 4.64
CA ILE A 135 -9.58 -1.27 4.73
C ILE A 135 -9.18 -1.87 3.38
N PHE A 136 -8.25 -1.19 2.71
CA PHE A 136 -7.18 -1.90 1.99
C PHE A 136 -5.96 -1.95 2.92
N SER A 137 -5.82 -3.06 3.61
CA SER A 137 -4.52 -3.58 4.00
C SER A 137 -4.17 -4.71 3.02
N ASP A 138 -2.90 -5.02 2.83
CA ASP A 138 -2.45 -6.07 1.90
C ASP A 138 -3.17 -7.42 2.10
N ALA A 139 -3.70 -7.69 3.30
CA ALA A 139 -4.50 -8.89 3.60
C ALA A 139 -5.89 -8.92 2.94
N SER A 140 -6.50 -7.77 2.64
CA SER A 140 -7.82 -7.69 1.98
C SER A 140 -7.76 -8.16 0.51
N LEU A 141 -6.58 -8.11 -0.12
CA LEU A 141 -6.38 -8.52 -1.51
C LEU A 141 -6.74 -10.00 -1.74
N ARG A 142 -6.45 -10.88 -0.78
CA ARG A 142 -6.83 -12.32 -0.86
C ARG A 142 -8.33 -12.52 -1.04
N ASN A 143 -9.15 -11.71 -0.38
CA ASN A 143 -10.61 -11.80 -0.47
C ASN A 143 -11.16 -11.14 -1.75
N LEU A 144 -10.42 -10.20 -2.32
CA LEU A 144 -10.85 -9.37 -3.45
C LEU A 144 -10.63 -10.00 -4.83
N LEU A 145 -9.80 -11.05 -4.94
CA LEU A 145 -9.53 -11.80 -6.19
C LEU A 145 -10.78 -12.43 -6.85
N SER A 146 -11.96 -12.24 -6.28
CA SER A 146 -13.25 -12.72 -6.78
C SER A 146 -14.12 -11.63 -7.44
N SER A 147 -13.71 -10.35 -7.44
CA SER A 147 -14.52 -9.25 -7.99
C SER A 147 -13.66 -8.18 -8.69
N ARG A 148 -13.97 -7.89 -9.97
CA ARG A 148 -13.44 -6.70 -10.66
C ARG A 148 -14.04 -5.45 -10.00
N LEU A 149 -13.23 -4.67 -9.31
CA LEU A 149 -13.67 -3.52 -8.52
C LEU A 149 -12.88 -2.26 -8.93
N PHE A 150 -13.59 -1.14 -8.99
CA PHE A 150 -12.98 0.18 -8.88
C PHE A 150 -12.91 0.53 -7.39
N GLY A 151 -11.72 0.86 -6.88
CA GLY A 151 -11.50 1.13 -5.46
C GLY A 151 -10.82 2.46 -5.20
N VAL A 152 -11.17 3.11 -4.09
CA VAL A 152 -10.51 4.33 -3.64
C VAL A 152 -10.03 4.09 -2.21
N TYR A 153 -8.77 4.40 -1.93
CA TYR A 153 -8.23 4.26 -0.59
C TYR A 153 -7.34 5.45 -0.19
N LEU A 154 -7.19 5.61 1.12
CA LEU A 154 -6.46 6.70 1.75
C LEU A 154 -5.35 6.06 2.59
N THR A 155 -4.16 6.65 2.55
CA THR A 155 -3.03 6.21 3.34
C THR A 155 -2.41 7.42 4.04
N LEU A 156 -2.18 7.30 5.34
CA LEU A 156 -1.44 8.26 6.14
C LEU A 156 -0.12 7.60 6.57
N LEU A 157 0.97 8.29 6.28
CA LEU A 157 2.34 7.87 6.54
C LEU A 157 2.97 8.74 7.63
#